data_AF-A0A1F3YUI0-F1
#
_entry.id   AF-A0A1F3YUI0-F1
#
_cell.length_a   1.000
_cell.length_b   1.000
_cell.length_c   1.000
_cell.angle_alpha   90.00
_cell.angle_beta   90.00
_cell.angle_gamma   90.00
#
_symmetry.space_group_name_H-M   'P 1'
#
loop_
_entity.id
_entity.type
_entity.pdbx_description
1 polymer ?
#
loop_
_entity_poly.entity_id
_entity_poly.type
_entity_poly.pdbx_seq_one_letter_code
_entity_poly.pdbx_strand_id
1 'polypeptide(L)'
;MGVIQTIPSLALFAFLIALLGTIGTVPALIALFLYALLPIVRNTHAGLEAVGKGMRQAALALGLSKQDRLWRIEIPLALPSILAGIKTSAVINVGTATIAAFVGAGGYGERIVSGLALNDNATLLAGAVPAAALALIVQGAFEFGERRFGWMSRSRGVA
;
A
#
# COMPACT_ATOMS: atom_id res chain seq x y z
N MET A 1 7.32 -14.21 -6.95
CA MET A 1 7.42 -12.98 -7.77
C MET A 1 6.08 -12.74 -8.43
N GLY A 2 5.52 -11.53 -8.28
CA GLY A 2 4.07 -11.30 -8.36
C GLY A 2 3.51 -11.12 -9.77
N VAL A 3 2.68 -12.06 -10.18
CA VAL A 3 1.82 -11.99 -11.39
C VAL A 3 0.84 -10.80 -11.34
N ILE A 4 0.56 -10.25 -10.15
CA ILE A 4 -0.30 -9.05 -10.02
C ILE A 4 0.43 -7.76 -10.46
N GLN A 5 1.76 -7.69 -10.37
CA GLN A 5 2.53 -6.53 -10.86
C GLN A 5 2.75 -6.54 -12.37
N THR A 6 2.48 -7.66 -13.05
CA THR A 6 2.56 -7.75 -14.51
C THR A 6 1.26 -7.33 -15.19
N ILE A 7 0.16 -7.21 -14.45
CA ILE A 7 -1.09 -6.65 -14.97
C ILE A 7 -0.97 -5.12 -14.89
N PRO A 8 -0.97 -4.40 -16.02
CA PRO A 8 -1.00 -2.94 -16.02
C PRO A 8 -2.23 -2.46 -15.24
N SER A 9 -2.11 -1.41 -14.43
CA SER A 9 -3.23 -0.86 -13.65
C SER A 9 -4.46 -0.55 -14.51
N LEU A 10 -4.25 0.00 -15.70
CA LEU A 10 -5.29 0.21 -16.71
C LEU A 10 -6.03 -1.07 -17.11
N ALA A 11 -5.34 -2.20 -17.24
CA ALA A 11 -5.96 -3.48 -17.60
C ALA A 11 -6.87 -4.00 -16.48
N LEU A 12 -6.44 -3.86 -15.21
CA LEU A 12 -7.28 -4.21 -14.06
C LEU A 12 -8.52 -3.30 -13.99
N PHE A 13 -8.36 -1.99 -14.19
CA PHE A 13 -9.52 -1.09 -14.22
C PHE A 13 -10.49 -1.44 -15.36
N ALA A 14 -9.99 -1.70 -16.57
CA ALA A 14 -10.81 -2.10 -17.70
C ALA A 14 -11.57 -3.42 -17.44
N PHE A 15 -10.90 -4.40 -16.85
CA PHE A 15 -11.51 -5.66 -16.42
C PHE A 15 -12.64 -5.43 -15.40
N LEU A 16 -12.39 -4.59 -14.38
CA LEU A 16 -13.40 -4.27 -13.37
C LEU A 16 -14.59 -3.50 -13.95
N ILE A 17 -14.38 -2.57 -14.88
CA ILE A 17 -15.49 -1.91 -15.58
C ILE A 17 -16.33 -2.93 -16.34
N ALA A 18 -15.69 -3.83 -17.11
CA ALA A 18 -16.40 -4.86 -17.86
C ALA A 18 -17.18 -5.81 -16.93
N LEU A 19 -16.63 -6.14 -15.76
CA LEU A 19 -17.25 -7.01 -14.77
C LEU A 19 -18.40 -6.33 -14.01
N LEU A 20 -18.24 -5.07 -13.61
CA LEU A 20 -19.21 -4.33 -12.79
C LEU A 20 -20.25 -3.57 -13.63
N GLY A 21 -20.03 -3.42 -14.93
CA GLY A 21 -20.90 -2.65 -15.83
C GLY A 21 -20.96 -1.16 -15.52
N THR A 22 -20.03 -0.62 -14.72
CA THR A 22 -20.02 0.79 -14.30
C THR A 22 -18.63 1.39 -14.39
N ILE A 23 -18.59 2.69 -14.68
CA ILE A 23 -17.37 3.52 -14.72
C ILE A 23 -17.38 4.44 -13.50
N GLY A 24 -16.21 4.81 -13.00
CA GLY A 24 -16.07 5.80 -11.96
C GLY A 24 -15.38 5.29 -10.69
N THR A 25 -15.78 5.84 -9.56
CA THR A 25 -15.09 5.66 -8.28
C THR A 25 -15.14 4.22 -7.75
N VAL A 26 -16.23 3.49 -7.98
CA VAL A 26 -16.39 2.12 -7.46
C VAL A 26 -15.34 1.14 -8.01
N PRO A 27 -15.22 0.93 -9.34
CA PRO A 27 -14.18 0.05 -9.88
C PRO A 27 -12.77 0.57 -9.54
N ALA A 28 -12.60 1.90 -9.44
CA ALA A 28 -11.33 2.48 -9.03
C ALA A 28 -10.92 2.10 -7.61
N LEU A 29 -11.82 2.21 -6.64
CA LEU A 29 -11.55 1.85 -5.25
C LEU A 29 -11.24 0.35 -5.10
N ILE A 30 -11.94 -0.52 -5.84
CA ILE A 30 -11.67 -1.96 -5.82
C ILE A 30 -10.26 -2.24 -6.34
N ALA A 31 -9.87 -1.67 -7.49
CA ALA A 31 -8.51 -1.83 -8.01
C ALA A 31 -7.45 -1.27 -7.05
N LEU A 32 -7.66 -0.06 -6.51
CA LEU A 32 -6.75 0.56 -5.54
C LEU A 32 -6.61 -0.29 -4.27
N PHE A 33 -7.70 -0.91 -3.81
CA PHE A 33 -7.67 -1.84 -2.69
C PHE A 33 -6.83 -3.08 -3.02
N LEU A 34 -7.08 -3.72 -4.17
CA LEU A 34 -6.34 -4.90 -4.62
C LEU A 34 -4.84 -4.61 -4.79
N TYR A 35 -4.48 -3.45 -5.34
CA TYR A 35 -3.09 -3.02 -5.47
C TYR A 35 -2.43 -2.76 -4.11
N ALA A 36 -3.15 -2.13 -3.17
CA ALA A 36 -2.65 -1.86 -1.83
C ALA A 36 -2.43 -3.15 -1.01
N LEU A 37 -3.16 -4.24 -1.28
CA LEU A 37 -2.95 -5.51 -0.59
C LEU A 37 -1.56 -6.09 -0.85
N LEU A 38 -1.01 -5.91 -2.04
CA LEU A 38 0.22 -6.61 -2.42
C LEU A 38 1.44 -6.21 -1.57
N PRO A 39 1.80 -4.93 -1.39
CA PRO A 39 2.89 -4.55 -0.51
C PRO A 39 2.60 -4.88 0.96
N ILE A 40 1.34 -4.77 1.41
CA ILE A 40 0.94 -5.13 2.78
C ILE A 40 1.22 -6.62 3.03
N VAL A 41 0.69 -7.51 2.18
CA VAL A 41 0.86 -8.96 2.34
C VAL A 41 2.34 -9.35 2.24
N ARG A 42 3.08 -8.78 1.28
CA ARG A 42 4.52 -9.07 1.13
C ARG A 42 5.32 -8.70 2.36
N ASN A 43 5.09 -7.50 2.92
CA ASN A 43 5.80 -7.06 4.10
C ASN A 43 5.35 -7.79 5.36
N THR A 44 4.07 -8.12 5.48
CA THR A 44 3.56 -8.98 6.57
C THR A 44 4.22 -10.35 6.54
N HIS A 45 4.29 -10.98 5.36
CA HIS A 45 4.95 -12.28 5.19
C HIS A 45 6.43 -12.20 5.57
N ALA A 46 7.16 -11.22 5.03
CA ALA A 46 8.57 -11.02 5.37
C ALA A 46 8.77 -10.77 6.88
N GLY A 47 7.89 -9.99 7.52
CA GLY A 47 7.90 -9.75 8.96
C GLY A 47 7.67 -11.01 9.78
N LEU A 48 6.71 -11.85 9.38
CA LEU A 48 6.43 -13.13 10.05
C LEU A 48 7.56 -14.15 9.83
N GLU A 49 8.21 -14.16 8.68
CA GLU A 49 9.38 -15.01 8.42
C GLU A 49 10.60 -14.58 9.23
N ALA A 50 10.77 -13.27 9.44
CA ALA A 50 11.85 -12.73 10.27
C ALA A 50 11.73 -13.09 11.76
N VAL A 51 10.55 -13.55 12.23
CA VAL A 51 10.38 -14.05 13.60
C VAL A 51 11.22 -15.32 13.79
N GLY A 52 12.26 -15.21 14.62
CA GLY A 52 13.25 -16.27 14.82
C GLY A 52 12.66 -17.62 15.23
N LYS A 53 13.25 -18.70 14.71
CA LYS A 53 12.83 -20.08 15.01
C LYS A 53 12.85 -20.39 16.51
N GLY A 54 13.79 -19.82 17.26
CA GLY A 54 13.90 -19.98 18.72
C GLY A 54 12.67 -19.45 19.47
N MET A 55 12.12 -18.30 19.06
CA MET A 55 10.88 -17.75 19.64
C MET A 55 9.68 -18.67 19.38
N ARG A 56 9.60 -19.26 18.17
CA ARG A 56 8.55 -20.23 17.84
C ARG A 56 8.68 -21.52 18.65
N GLN A 57 9.90 -22.02 18.85
CA GLN A 57 10.16 -23.20 19.67
C GLN A 57 9.86 -22.95 21.15
N ALA A 58 10.25 -21.80 21.69
CA ALA A 58 9.92 -21.40 23.06
C ALA A 58 8.40 -21.31 23.26
N ALA A 59 7.67 -20.72 22.32
CA ALA A 59 6.21 -20.67 22.37
C ALA A 59 5.56 -22.06 22.39
N LEU A 60 6.10 -23.00 21.59
CA LEU A 60 5.64 -24.39 21.58
C LEU A 60 5.96 -25.11 22.90
N ALA A 61 7.15 -24.90 23.47
CA ALA A 61 7.55 -25.49 24.75
C ALA A 61 6.69 -24.99 25.91
N LEU A 62 6.21 -23.74 25.84
CA LEU A 62 5.27 -23.15 26.80
C LEU A 62 3.81 -23.58 26.56
N GLY A 63 3.54 -24.46 25.59
CA GLY A 63 2.20 -24.98 25.31
C GLY A 63 1.27 -23.98 24.62
N LEU A 64 1.78 -22.91 24.02
CA LEU A 64 0.94 -21.92 23.35
C LEU A 64 0.30 -22.51 22.09
N SER A 65 -1.00 -22.25 21.93
CA SER A 65 -1.72 -22.57 20.70
C SER A 65 -1.17 -21.78 19.51
N LYS A 66 -1.42 -22.24 18.29
CA LYS A 66 -1.03 -21.52 17.07
C LYS A 66 -1.62 -20.10 17.04
N GLN A 67 -2.83 -19.93 17.53
CA GLN A 67 -3.55 -18.65 17.53
C GLN A 67 -2.99 -17.70 18.59
N ASP A 68 -2.69 -18.19 19.80
CA ASP A 68 -2.02 -17.40 20.83
C ASP A 68 -0.62 -16.98 20.38
N ARG A 69 0.14 -17.90 19.78
CA ARG A 69 1.46 -17.58 19.22
C ARG A 69 1.38 -16.50 18.15
N LEU A 70 0.40 -16.60 17.24
CA LEU A 70 0.22 -15.60 16.19
C LEU A 70 -0.07 -14.22 16.78
N TRP A 71 -1.11 -14.09 17.61
CA TRP A 71 -1.58 -12.79 18.07
C TRP A 71 -0.73 -12.17 19.18
N ARG A 72 -0.11 -12.99 20.05
CA ARG A 72 0.65 -12.50 21.21
C ARG A 72 2.15 -12.37 20.93
N ILE A 73 2.67 -13.06 19.92
CA ILE A 73 4.12 -13.09 19.62
C ILE A 73 4.39 -12.65 18.20
N GLU A 74 3.92 -13.41 17.20
CA GLU A 74 4.33 -13.19 15.80
C GLU A 74 3.84 -11.85 15.25
N ILE A 75 2.57 -11.49 15.45
CA ILE A 75 2.00 -10.21 14.97
C ILE A 75 2.65 -8.99 15.64
N PRO A 76 2.80 -8.92 16.98
CA PRO A 76 3.50 -7.81 17.63
C PRO A 76 4.94 -7.62 17.15
N LEU A 77 5.65 -8.70 16.84
CA LEU A 77 7.03 -8.64 16.34
C LEU A 77 7.13 -8.30 14.86
N ALA A 78 6.18 -8.78 14.07
CA ALA A 78 6.09 -8.46 12.64
C ALA A 78 5.50 -7.07 12.38
N LEU A 79 4.88 -6.44 13.39
CA LEU A 79 4.19 -5.16 13.29
C LEU A 79 4.98 -4.06 12.57
N PRO A 80 6.30 -3.86 12.81
CA PRO A 80 7.07 -2.85 12.10
C PRO A 80 7.09 -3.09 10.59
N SER A 81 7.21 -4.35 10.17
CA SER A 81 7.15 -4.73 8.75
C SER A 81 5.74 -4.53 8.20
N ILE A 82 4.70 -4.96 8.92
CA ILE A 82 3.29 -4.76 8.50
C ILE A 82 3.02 -3.26 8.23
N LEU A 83 3.43 -2.40 9.15
CA LEU A 83 3.28 -0.95 9.03
C LEU A 83 4.10 -0.36 7.88
N ALA A 84 5.32 -0.86 7.64
CA ALA A 84 6.11 -0.48 6.47
C ALA A 84 5.40 -0.87 5.15
N GLY A 85 4.72 -2.01 5.14
CA GLY A 85 3.85 -2.44 4.05
C GLY A 85 2.69 -1.48 3.82
N ILE A 86 1.98 -1.09 4.88
CA ILE A 86 0.87 -0.12 4.83
C ILE A 86 1.35 1.23 4.30
N LYS A 87 2.47 1.75 4.81
CA LYS A 87 3.10 2.99 4.34
C LYS A 87 3.41 2.93 2.84
N THR A 88 4.09 1.86 2.42
CA THR A 88 4.46 1.66 1.01
C THR A 88 3.22 1.61 0.12
N SER A 89 2.20 0.85 0.53
CA SER A 89 0.93 0.77 -0.19
C SER A 89 0.24 2.11 -0.29
N ALA A 90 0.17 2.88 0.80
CA ALA A 90 -0.50 4.17 0.81
C ALA A 90 0.16 5.17 -0.15
N VAL A 91 1.50 5.27 -0.12
CA VAL A 91 2.25 6.17 -1.00
C VAL A 91 2.08 5.78 -2.47
N ILE A 92 2.20 4.48 -2.79
CA ILE A 92 1.99 3.99 -4.16
C ILE A 92 0.55 4.25 -4.61
N ASN A 93 -0.45 4.05 -3.74
CA ASN A 93 -1.85 4.24 -4.10
C ASN A 93 -2.19 5.68 -4.46
N VAL A 94 -1.52 6.68 -3.87
CA VAL A 94 -1.73 8.08 -4.27
C VAL A 94 -1.37 8.25 -5.76
N GLY A 95 -0.26 7.67 -6.20
CA GLY A 95 0.13 7.68 -7.61
C GLY A 95 -0.83 6.87 -8.48
N THR A 96 -1.21 5.66 -8.07
CA THR A 96 -2.16 4.83 -8.83
C THR A 96 -3.54 5.49 -8.92
N ALA A 97 -3.97 6.24 -7.91
CA ALA A 97 -5.23 6.96 -7.90
C ALA A 97 -5.29 8.07 -8.95
N THR A 98 -4.15 8.67 -9.34
CA THR A 98 -4.16 9.64 -10.45
C THR A 98 -4.45 8.98 -11.79
N ILE A 99 -4.06 7.71 -11.97
CA ILE A 99 -4.38 6.91 -13.16
C ILE A 99 -5.87 6.56 -13.19
N ALA A 100 -6.53 6.45 -12.03
CA ALA A 100 -7.96 6.14 -11.96
C ALA A 100 -8.85 7.22 -12.60
N ALA A 101 -8.33 8.42 -12.86
CA ALA A 101 -9.03 9.43 -13.64
C ALA A 101 -9.37 8.97 -15.08
N PHE A 102 -8.55 8.10 -15.68
CA PHE A 102 -8.85 7.50 -17.00
C PHE A 102 -10.11 6.63 -16.99
N VAL A 103 -10.55 6.19 -15.82
CA VAL A 103 -11.79 5.42 -15.63
C VAL A 103 -12.88 6.21 -14.91
N GLY A 104 -12.81 7.54 -15.00
CA GLY A 104 -13.85 8.44 -14.49
C GLY A 104 -13.90 8.58 -12.97
N ALA A 105 -12.86 8.14 -12.24
CA ALA A 105 -12.82 8.29 -10.78
C ALA A 105 -12.56 9.74 -10.31
N GLY A 106 -12.14 10.62 -11.22
CA GLY A 106 -11.93 12.06 -10.96
C GLY A 106 -10.67 12.37 -10.14
N GLY A 107 -10.73 13.47 -9.38
CA GLY A 107 -9.63 13.94 -8.52
C GLY A 107 -8.54 14.68 -9.29
N TYR A 108 -7.34 14.81 -8.68
CA TYR A 108 -6.22 15.51 -9.33
C TYR A 108 -5.79 14.88 -10.65
N GLY A 109 -6.04 13.57 -10.82
CA GLY A 109 -5.78 12.87 -12.08
C GLY A 109 -6.56 13.43 -13.26
N GLU A 110 -7.74 14.00 -13.05
CA GLU A 110 -8.55 14.58 -14.12
C GLU A 110 -7.81 15.73 -14.82
N ARG A 111 -7.22 16.64 -14.04
CA ARG A 111 -6.39 17.73 -14.58
C ARG A 111 -5.13 17.23 -15.26
N ILE A 112 -4.51 16.16 -14.75
CA ILE A 112 -3.35 15.54 -15.40
C ILE A 112 -3.74 15.00 -16.77
N VAL A 113 -4.84 14.25 -16.85
CA VAL A 113 -5.33 13.65 -18.10
C VAL A 113 -5.76 14.72 -19.09
N SER A 114 -6.53 15.73 -18.66
CA SER A 114 -6.96 16.83 -19.53
C SER A 114 -5.78 17.67 -20.01
N GLY A 115 -4.83 18.01 -19.14
CA GLY A 115 -3.62 18.75 -19.53
C GLY A 115 -2.76 17.99 -20.54
N LEU A 116 -2.64 16.66 -20.38
CA LEU A 116 -1.96 15.81 -21.35
C LEU A 116 -2.70 15.78 -22.70
N ALA A 117 -4.02 15.64 -22.69
CA ALA A 117 -4.83 15.58 -23.90
C ALA A 117 -4.84 16.92 -24.68
N LEU A 118 -4.81 18.05 -23.97
CA LEU A 118 -4.81 19.39 -24.53
C LEU A 118 -3.40 19.94 -24.81
N ASN A 119 -2.35 19.18 -24.48
CA ASN A 119 -0.96 19.64 -24.49
C ASN A 119 -0.76 20.97 -23.73
N ASP A 120 -1.48 21.11 -22.61
CA ASP A 120 -1.46 22.28 -21.74
C ASP A 120 -0.69 21.96 -20.45
N ASN A 121 0.54 22.44 -20.41
CA ASN A 121 1.44 22.27 -19.28
C ASN A 121 0.90 22.91 -17.99
N ALA A 122 0.16 24.01 -18.09
CA ALA A 122 -0.38 24.68 -16.90
C ALA A 122 -1.44 23.80 -16.23
N THR A 123 -2.38 23.25 -17.01
CA THR A 123 -3.41 22.33 -16.51
C THR A 123 -2.81 21.02 -16.02
N LEU A 124 -1.82 20.46 -16.73
CA LEU A 124 -1.11 19.26 -16.32
C LEU A 124 -0.44 19.45 -14.94
N LEU A 125 0.31 20.54 -14.78
CA LEU A 125 1.00 20.85 -13.52
C LEU A 125 0.01 21.17 -12.39
N ALA A 126 -1.14 21.78 -12.69
CA ALA A 126 -2.19 22.04 -11.73
C ALA A 126 -2.84 20.77 -11.15
N GLY A 127 -2.67 19.62 -11.81
CA GLY A 127 -3.01 18.29 -11.26
C GLY A 127 -1.81 17.58 -10.64
N ALA A 128 -0.66 17.58 -11.34
CA ALA A 128 0.52 16.83 -10.94
C ALA A 128 1.17 17.35 -9.65
N VAL A 129 1.28 18.66 -9.47
CA VAL A 129 1.93 19.27 -8.29
C VAL A 129 1.14 18.95 -7.00
N PRO A 130 -0.19 19.17 -6.93
CA PRO A 130 -0.97 18.79 -5.75
C PRO A 130 -0.95 17.28 -5.47
N ALA A 131 -0.97 16.44 -6.51
CA ALA A 131 -0.90 14.99 -6.35
C ALA A 131 0.46 14.55 -5.76
N ALA A 132 1.56 15.11 -6.26
CA ALA A 132 2.90 14.87 -5.72
C ALA A 132 3.02 15.37 -4.27
N ALA A 133 2.49 16.57 -3.98
CA ALA A 133 2.45 17.11 -2.62
C ALA A 133 1.64 16.18 -1.69
N LEU A 134 0.50 15.66 -2.13
CA LEU A 134 -0.29 14.71 -1.35
C LEU A 134 0.49 13.43 -1.05
N ALA A 135 1.21 12.87 -2.04
CA ALA A 135 2.04 11.70 -1.83
C ALA A 135 3.14 11.95 -0.78
N LEU A 136 3.79 13.11 -0.83
CA LEU A 136 4.80 13.53 0.15
C LEU A 136 4.19 13.76 1.54
N ILE A 137 3.00 14.35 1.63
CA ILE A 137 2.28 14.53 2.90
C ILE A 137 1.94 13.18 3.51
N VAL A 138 1.41 12.24 2.71
CA VAL A 138 1.10 10.88 3.18
C VAL A 138 2.38 10.20 3.67
N GLN A 139 3.46 10.26 2.90
CA GLN A 139 4.75 9.69 3.32
C GLN A 139 5.25 10.32 4.62
N GLY A 140 5.24 11.65 4.71
CA GLY A 140 5.67 12.40 5.89
C GLY A 140 4.81 12.11 7.12
N ALA A 141 3.50 11.91 6.95
CA ALA A 141 2.59 11.53 8.03
C ALA A 141 2.96 10.16 8.64
N PHE A 142 3.28 9.17 7.78
CA PHE A 142 3.76 7.87 8.25
C PHE A 142 5.12 7.99 8.96
N GLU A 143 6.07 8.73 8.39
CA GLU A 143 7.40 8.95 9.00
C GLU A 143 7.30 9.68 10.34
N PHE A 144 6.41 10.65 10.45
CA PHE A 144 6.14 11.35 11.71
C PHE A 144 5.56 10.40 12.76
N GLY A 145 4.59 9.57 12.37
CA GLY A 145 4.04 8.52 13.23
C GLY A 145 5.13 7.54 13.71
N GLU A 146 5.98 7.07 12.80
CA GLU A 146 7.10 6.17 13.12
C GLU A 146 8.03 6.78 14.19
N ARG A 147 8.39 8.06 14.06
CA ARG A 147 9.23 8.77 15.02
C ARG A 147 8.57 8.95 16.38
N ARG A 148 7.27 9.27 16.40
CA ARG A 148 6.52 9.53 17.64
C ARG A 148 6.27 8.26 18.46
N PHE A 149 6.11 7.14 17.78
CA PHE A 149 5.78 5.87 18.41
C PHE A 149 6.98 4.93 18.60
N GLY A 150 8.14 5.22 18.00
CA GLY A 150 9.38 4.47 18.22
C GLY A 150 9.34 3.02 17.73
N TRP A 151 8.36 2.66 16.90
CA TRP A 151 8.03 1.28 16.56
C TRP A 151 9.08 0.55 15.69
N MET A 152 9.99 1.28 15.04
CA MET A 152 11.08 0.69 14.22
C MET A 152 12.43 0.53 14.95
N SER A 153 12.57 0.99 16.20
CA SER A 153 13.88 1.00 16.87
C SER A 153 14.35 -0.35 17.43
N ARG A 154 13.61 -1.45 17.20
CA ARG A 154 13.90 -2.77 17.80
C ARG A 154 14.47 -3.84 16.86
N SER A 155 14.55 -3.61 15.55
CA SER A 155 15.06 -4.62 14.59
C SER A 155 16.55 -4.48 14.23
N ARG A 156 17.28 -3.50 14.77
CA ARG A 156 18.72 -3.33 14.52
C ARG A 156 19.65 -3.93 15.59
N GLY A 157 19.11 -4.57 16.64
CA GLY A 157 19.89 -4.98 17.81
C GLY A 157 20.22 -6.47 17.95
N VAL A 158 19.95 -7.31 16.94
CA VAL A 158 20.19 -8.77 17.03
C VAL A 158 20.87 -9.30 15.76
N ALA A 159 21.95 -8.63 15.36
CA ALA A 159 22.91 -9.18 14.40
C ALA A 159 24.16 -9.62 15.17
#